data_AF-A0A955TJ93-F1
#
_entry.id   AF-A0A955TJ93-F1
#
_cell.length_a   1.000
_cell.length_b   1.000
_cell.length_c   1.000
_cell.angle_alpha   90.00
_cell.angle_beta   90.00
_cell.angle_gamma   90.00
#
_symmetry.space_group_name_H-M   'P 1'
#
loop_
_entity.id
_entity.type
_entity.pdbx_description
1 polymer ?
#
loop_
_entity_poly.entity_id
_entity_poly.type
_entity_poly.pdbx_seq_one_letter_code
_entity_poly.pdbx_strand_id
1 'polypeptide(L)' 'MAITWEQLAEQAMSLPTESRARLADLLVESLDADELGQIDRLWVAEATRRRDEVRSGHVEPIPGAEALQMVRDDIRR' A
#
# COMPACT_ATOMS: atom_id res chain seq x y z
N MET A 1 16.78 -21.04 -22.84
CA MET A 1 17.28 -19.65 -22.80
C MET A 1 16.68 -18.99 -21.57
N ALA A 2 17.48 -18.35 -20.73
CA ALA A 2 16.96 -17.58 -19.61
C ALA A 2 16.49 -16.22 -20.15
N ILE A 3 15.24 -15.85 -19.86
CA ILE A 3 14.73 -14.50 -20.10
C ILE A 3 15.42 -13.57 -19.08
N THR A 4 15.93 -12.42 -19.52
CA THR A 4 16.52 -11.44 -18.60
C THR A 4 15.44 -10.61 -17.91
N TRP A 5 15.76 -9.99 -16.77
CA TRP A 5 14.79 -9.18 -16.03
C TRP A 5 14.34 -7.95 -16.85
N GLU A 6 15.22 -7.37 -17.65
CA GLU A 6 14.89 -6.23 -18.54
C GLU A 6 13.85 -6.64 -19.57
N GLN A 7 14.00 -7.84 -20.15
CA GLN A 7 13.07 -8.39 -21.14
C GLN A 7 11.70 -8.70 -20.51
N LEU A 8 11.65 -9.15 -19.25
CA LEU A 8 10.38 -9.31 -18.52
C LEU A 8 9.73 -7.97 -18.21
N ALA A 9 10.52 -6.98 -17.78
CA ALA A 9 10.01 -5.65 -17.48
C ALA A 9 9.42 -4.99 -18.73
N GLU A 10 10.10 -5.08 -19.89
CA GLU A 10 9.61 -4.55 -21.16
C GLU A 10 8.30 -5.23 -21.58
N GLN A 11 8.22 -6.56 -21.48
CA GLN A 11 7.00 -7.31 -21.74
C GLN A 11 5.86 -6.93 -20.79
N ALA A 12 6.14 -6.79 -19.50
CA ALA A 12 5.16 -6.35 -18.51
C ALA A 12 4.63 -4.95 -18.82
N MET A 13 5.49 -4.02 -19.24
CA MET A 13 5.09 -2.66 -19.62
C MET A 13 4.23 -2.62 -20.89
N SER A 14 4.38 -3.61 -21.78
CA SER A 14 3.54 -3.74 -22.98
C SER A 14 2.09 -4.16 -22.68
N LEU A 15 1.81 -4.69 -21.48
CA LEU A 15 0.48 -5.13 -21.10
C LEU A 15 -0.50 -3.95 -20.93
N PRO A 16 -1.81 -4.16 -21.13
CA PRO A 16 -2.83 -3.18 -20.75
C PRO A 16 -2.76 -2.82 -19.27
N THR A 17 -3.16 -1.59 -18.91
CA THR A 17 -3.08 -1.07 -17.54
C THR A 17 -3.68 -2.00 -16.49
N GLU A 18 -4.85 -2.59 -16.75
CA GLU A 18 -5.51 -3.51 -15.82
C GLU A 18 -4.68 -4.78 -15.59
N SER A 19 -4.10 -5.34 -16.65
CA SER A 19 -3.24 -6.53 -16.55
C SER A 19 -1.93 -6.22 -15.83
N ARG A 20 -1.38 -5.01 -16.00
CA ARG A 20 -0.21 -4.56 -15.23
C ARG A 20 -0.51 -4.44 -13.73
N ALA A 21 -1.68 -3.87 -13.38
CA ALA A 21 -2.11 -3.77 -11.98
C ALA A 21 -2.20 -5.17 -11.34
N ARG A 22 -2.88 -6.12 -12.02
CA ARG A 22 -2.98 -7.50 -11.53
C ARG A 22 -1.62 -8.19 -11.40
N LEU A 23 -0.71 -7.98 -12.37
CA LEU A 23 0.65 -8.54 -12.28
C LEU A 23 1.43 -7.94 -11.10
N ALA A 24 1.27 -6.64 -10.84
CA ALA A 24 1.90 -6.00 -9.69
C ALA A 24 1.40 -6.62 -8.36
N ASP A 25 0.08 -6.86 -8.23
CA ASP A 25 -0.48 -7.51 -7.05
C ASP A 25 0.13 -8.91 -6.83
N LEU A 26 0.18 -9.74 -7.88
CA LEU A 26 0.78 -11.08 -7.81
C LEU A 26 2.27 -11.06 -7.44
N LEU A 27 3.02 -10.09 -7.98
CA LEU A 27 4.44 -9.94 -7.66
C LEU A 27 4.62 -9.54 -6.20
N VAL A 28 3.80 -8.62 -5.69
CA VAL A 28 3.83 -8.21 -4.27
C VAL A 28 3.46 -9.38 -3.36
N GLU A 29 2.43 -10.16 -3.70
CA GLU A 29 2.04 -11.37 -2.96
C GLU A 29 3.12 -12.46 -2.96
N SER A 30 4.00 -12.47 -3.97
CA SER A 30 5.07 -13.46 -4.09
C SER A 30 6.34 -13.14 -3.29
N LEU A 31 6.44 -11.93 -2.75
CA LEU A 31 7.58 -11.52 -1.92
C LEU A 31 7.48 -12.18 -0.54
N ASP A 32 8.60 -12.70 -0.03
CA ASP A 32 8.63 -13.28 1.31
C ASP A 32 8.54 -12.17 2.37
N ALA A 33 8.19 -12.57 3.60
CA ALA A 33 8.04 -11.65 4.72
C ALA A 33 9.31 -10.83 5.03
N ASP A 34 10.49 -11.30 4.62
CA ASP A 34 11.74 -10.57 4.77
C ASP A 34 11.86 -9.40 3.77
N GLU A 35 11.34 -9.54 2.55
CA GLU A 35 11.28 -8.46 1.55
C GLU A 35 10.19 -7.44 1.86
N LEU A 36 9.03 -7.89 2.36
CA LEU A 36 7.95 -7.00 2.83
C LEU A 36 8.23 -6.42 4.22
N GLY A 37 9.12 -7.05 4.99
CA GLY A 37 9.35 -6.75 6.40
C GLY A 37 9.82 -5.32 6.67
N GLN A 38 10.47 -4.65 5.71
CA GLN A 38 10.78 -3.22 5.87
C GLN A 38 9.51 -2.36 5.85
N ILE A 39 8.60 -2.64 4.92
CA ILE A 39 7.32 -1.93 4.82
C ILE A 39 6.50 -2.22 6.07
N ASP A 40 6.37 -3.48 6.46
CA ASP A 40 5.64 -3.86 7.67
C ASP A 40 6.19 -3.17 8.92
N ARG A 41 7.52 -3.09 9.08
CA ARG A 41 8.15 -2.35 10.17
C ARG A 41 7.77 -0.86 10.17
N LEU A 42 7.77 -0.23 9.00
CA LEU A 42 7.37 1.17 8.86
C LEU A 42 5.89 1.38 9.19
N TRP A 43 5.02 0.47 8.74
CA TRP A 43 3.59 0.50 9.06
C TRP A 43 3.31 0.32 10.55
N VAL A 44 4.00 -0.63 11.20
CA VAL A 44 3.88 -0.86 12.65
C VAL A 44 4.36 0.37 13.43
N ALA A 45 5.47 0.98 13.01
CA ALA A 45 5.99 2.19 13.64
C ALA A 45 4.99 3.35 13.54
N GLU A 46 4.42 3.58 12.35
CA GLU A 46 3.45 4.65 12.12
C GLU A 46 2.13 4.40 12.87
N ALA A 47 1.62 3.16 12.85
CA ALA A 47 0.41 2.79 13.58
C ALA A 47 0.59 2.97 15.10
N THR A 48 1.76 2.61 15.63
CA THR A 48 2.10 2.81 17.04
C THR A 48 2.16 4.30 17.38
N ARG A 49 2.87 5.09 16.56
CA ARG A 49 2.96 6.55 16.74
C ARG A 49 1.58 7.21 16.77
N ARG A 50 0.72 6.95 15.77
CA ARG A 50 -0.62 7.54 15.70
C ARG A 50 -1.52 7.14 16.88
N ARG A 51 -1.45 5.88 17.30
CA ARG A 51 -2.18 5.40 18.48
C ARG A 51 -1.77 6.17 19.73
N ASP A 52 -0.48 6.40 19.91
CA ASP A 52 0.06 7.05 21.10
C ASP A 52 -0.22 8.57 21.08
N GLU A 53 -0.22 9.21 19.91
CA GLU A 53 -0.67 10.60 19.72
C GLU A 53 -2.15 10.78 20.13
N VAL A 54 -3.03 9.85 19.73
CA VAL A 54 -4.45 9.87 20.13
C VAL A 54 -4.58 9.66 21.64
N ARG A 55 -3.89 8.65 22.21
CA ARG A 55 -3.97 8.32 23.64
C ARG A 55 -3.41 9.41 24.56
N SER A 56 -2.39 10.14 24.09
CA SER A 56 -1.79 11.26 24.81
C SER A 56 -2.57 12.56 24.65
N GLY A 57 -3.56 12.62 23.76
CA GLY A 57 -4.28 13.85 23.42
C GLY A 57 -3.45 14.85 22.62
N HIS A 58 -2.36 14.40 21.98
CA HIS A 58 -1.53 15.23 21.11
C HIS A 58 -2.27 15.65 19.84
N VAL A 59 -3.25 14.84 19.41
CA VAL A 59 -4.11 15.08 18.25
C VAL A 59 -5.57 14.97 18.64
N GLU A 60 -6.43 15.78 18.00
CA GLU A 60 -7.88 15.68 18.13
C GLU A 60 -8.41 14.63 17.14
N PRO A 61 -9.02 13.52 17.62
CA PRO A 61 -9.55 12.50 16.74
C PRO A 61 -10.88 12.94 16.10
N ILE A 62 -11.13 12.49 14.88
CA ILE A 62 -12.42 12.67 14.19
C ILE A 62 -13.29 11.44 14.48
N PRO A 63 -14.60 11.59 14.75
CA PRO A 63 -15.52 10.46 14.82
C PRO A 63 -15.43 9.56 13.58
N GLY A 64 -15.30 8.25 13.78
CA GLY A 64 -15.00 7.32 12.69
C GLY A 64 -16.02 7.35 11.53
N ALA A 65 -17.31 7.58 11.82
CA ALA A 65 -18.33 7.70 10.80
C ALA A 65 -18.13 8.94 9.90
N GLU A 66 -17.71 10.06 10.49
CA GLU A 66 -17.41 11.31 9.79
C GLU A 66 -16.13 11.16 8.95
N ALA A 67 -15.08 10.58 9.51
CA ALA A 67 -13.84 10.31 8.78
C ALA A 67 -14.07 9.42 7.54
N LEU A 68 -14.87 8.35 7.67
CA LEU A 68 -15.23 7.49 6.54
C LEU A 68 -16.09 8.20 5.50
N GLN A 69 -16.96 9.13 5.92
CA GLN A 69 -17.76 9.92 4.99
C GLN A 69 -16.87 10.85 4.16
N MET A 70 -15.90 11.54 4.80
CA MET A 70 -14.94 12.40 4.11
C MET A 70 -14.17 11.65 3.01
N VAL A 71 -13.68 10.44 3.30
CA VAL A 71 -12.96 9.61 2.31
C VAL A 71 -13.85 9.26 1.12
N ARG A 72 -15.11 8.88 1.36
CA ARG A 72 -16.05 8.54 0.26
C ARG A 72 -16.35 9.74 -0.62
N ASP A 73 -16.47 10.93 -0.02
CA ASP A 73 -16.75 12.15 -0.76
C ASP A 73 -15.55 12.62 -1.59
N ASP A 74 -14.33 12.36 -1.11
CA ASP A 74 -13.10 12.67 -1.85
C ASP A 74 -12.86 11.72 -3.03
N ILE A 75 -13.11 10.41 -2.87
CA ILE A 75 -12.97 9.41 -3.94
C ILE A 75 -13.98 9.61 -5.08
N ARG A 76 -15.12 10.25 -4.80
CA ARG A 76 -16.17 10.53 -5.80
C ARG A 76 -15.91 11.78 -6.64
N ARG A 77 -14.90 12.58 -6.27
CA ARG A 77 -14.57 13.85 -6.92
C ARG A 77 -13.59 13.63 -8.07
#